data_AF-A0A814KTX0-F1
#
_entry.id   AF-A0A814KTX0-F1
#
_cell.length_a   1.000
_cell.length_b   1.000
_cell.length_c   1.000
_cell.angle_alpha   90.00
_cell.angle_beta   90.00
_cell.angle_gamma   90.00
#
_symmetry.space_group_name_H-M   'P 1'
#
loop_
_entity.id
_entity.type
_entity.pdbx_description
1 polymer ?
#
loop_
_entity_poly.entity_id
_entity_poly.type
_entity_poly.pdbx_seq_one_letter_code
_entity_poly.pdbx_strand_id
1 'polypeptide(L)'
;MSRNYSASQFEQTFVPKRLQMYQVPRDPQPGMHPKAIMSLNASSFITDDQGHLLPGIKKSERSPFGEFIGTWDLPKRIPGPYHVHPMGRTEKNFNSLCAQRDQTIQEMEKARVYDKEGSFIQQTS
;
A
#
# COMPACT_ATOMS: atom_id res chain seq x y z
N MET A 1 -21.75 -11.20 -2.25
CA MET A 1 -21.50 -9.80 -2.64
C MET A 1 -22.82 -9.19 -3.09
N SER A 2 -23.27 -8.11 -2.45
CA SER A 2 -24.50 -7.40 -2.85
C SER A 2 -24.20 -6.27 -3.84
N ARG A 3 -25.22 -5.87 -4.60
CA ARG A 3 -25.21 -4.69 -5.48
C ARG A 3 -26.18 -3.65 -4.94
N ASN A 4 -25.81 -2.37 -5.09
CA ASN A 4 -26.72 -1.25 -4.84
C ASN A 4 -27.18 -0.74 -6.20
N TYR A 5 -28.49 -0.59 -6.38
CA TYR A 5 -29.08 0.00 -7.58
C TYR A 5 -29.49 1.44 -7.28
N SER A 6 -29.43 2.30 -8.30
CA SER A 6 -29.78 3.71 -8.17
C SER A 6 -31.27 3.85 -7.86
N ALA A 7 -31.59 4.48 -6.74
CA ALA A 7 -32.96 4.89 -6.38
C ALA A 7 -33.35 6.24 -7.00
N SER A 8 -32.57 6.73 -7.97
CA SER A 8 -32.78 7.97 -8.71
C SER A 8 -33.01 9.16 -7.76
N GLN A 9 -34.26 9.59 -7.56
CA GLN A 9 -34.60 10.76 -6.75
C GLN A 9 -34.21 10.61 -5.27
N PHE A 10 -34.14 9.38 -4.75
CA PHE A 10 -33.85 9.13 -3.34
C PHE A 10 -32.37 8.79 -3.06
N GLU A 11 -31.51 8.74 -4.08
CA GLU A 11 -30.10 8.34 -3.92
C GLU A 11 -29.33 9.30 -2.99
N GLN A 12 -29.73 10.58 -2.98
CA GLN A 12 -29.00 11.64 -2.29
C GLN A 12 -28.84 11.40 -0.79
N THR A 13 -29.82 10.78 -0.13
CA THR A 13 -29.78 10.49 1.32
C THR A 13 -28.82 9.35 1.66
N PHE A 14 -28.58 8.44 0.72
CA PHE A 14 -27.74 7.26 0.90
C PHE A 14 -26.30 7.45 0.45
N VAL A 15 -25.92 8.68 0.07
CA VAL A 15 -24.53 9.00 -0.26
C VAL A 15 -23.66 8.79 0.99
N PRO A 16 -22.48 8.14 0.87
CA PRO A 16 -21.60 7.82 2.00
C PRO A 16 -21.29 9.03 2.91
N LYS A 17 -21.13 10.22 2.31
CA LYS A 17 -20.92 11.48 3.03
C LYS A 17 -22.08 11.86 3.95
N ARG A 18 -23.33 11.58 3.55
CA ARG A 18 -24.53 11.84 4.38
C ARG A 18 -24.75 10.76 5.42
N LEU A 19 -24.35 9.52 5.13
CA LEU A 19 -24.36 8.40 6.08
C LEU A 19 -23.21 8.47 7.11
N GLN A 20 -22.42 9.55 7.13
CA GLN A 20 -21.27 9.73 8.03
C GLN A 20 -20.22 8.61 7.89
N MET A 21 -20.09 8.05 6.68
CA MET A 21 -18.99 7.14 6.37
C MET A 21 -17.73 7.97 6.16
N TYR A 22 -16.79 7.90 7.11
CA TYR A 22 -15.53 8.65 7.07
C TYR A 22 -14.39 7.93 6.33
N GLN A 23 -14.66 6.76 5.76
CA GLN A 23 -13.71 6.02 4.93
C GLN A 23 -13.88 6.39 3.46
N VAL A 24 -12.90 6.04 2.62
CA VAL A 24 -13.04 6.16 1.16
C VAL A 24 -14.14 5.21 0.70
N PRO A 25 -15.25 5.71 0.14
CA PRO A 25 -16.32 4.85 -0.34
C PRO A 25 -15.85 4.04 -1.54
N ARG A 26 -16.41 2.84 -1.70
CA ARG A 26 -16.19 2.05 -2.91
C ARG A 26 -16.72 2.82 -4.12
N ASP A 27 -15.98 2.73 -5.24
CA ASP A 27 -16.43 3.30 -6.50
C ASP A 27 -17.82 2.79 -6.90
N PRO A 28 -18.67 3.65 -7.50
CA PRO A 28 -20.00 3.25 -7.94
C PRO A 28 -19.88 2.07 -8.90
N GLN A 29 -20.65 1.02 -8.62
CA GLN A 29 -20.58 -0.20 -9.41
C GLN A 29 -21.10 0.07 -10.84
N PRO A 30 -20.45 -0.47 -11.88
CA PRO A 30 -20.96 -0.35 -13.24
C PRO A 30 -22.33 -1.02 -13.36
N GLY A 31 -23.28 -0.35 -14.02
CA GLY A 31 -24.66 -0.84 -14.15
C GLY A 31 -25.60 -0.47 -12.99
N MET A 32 -25.28 0.58 -12.23
CA MET A 32 -26.13 1.11 -11.15
C MET A 32 -27.58 1.40 -11.60
N HIS A 33 -27.73 1.81 -12.86
CA HIS A 33 -29.04 1.97 -13.48
C HIS A 33 -29.41 0.67 -14.20
N PRO A 34 -30.45 -0.05 -13.73
CA PRO A 34 -30.86 -1.28 -14.39
C PRO A 34 -31.32 -0.97 -15.82
N LYS A 35 -30.77 -1.71 -16.79
CA LYS A 35 -31.24 -1.68 -18.16
C LYS A 35 -32.43 -2.63 -18.28
N ALA A 36 -33.46 -2.23 -19.02
CA ALA A 36 -34.53 -3.14 -19.38
C ALA A 36 -33.93 -4.35 -20.12
N ILE A 37 -34.19 -5.55 -19.62
CA ILE A 37 -33.78 -6.79 -20.27
C ILE A 37 -34.76 -7.01 -21.44
N MET A 38 -34.29 -6.86 -22.68
CA MET A 38 -35.11 -7.04 -23.89
C MET A 38 -35.45 -8.52 -24.19
N SER A 39 -34.84 -9.46 -23.48
CA SER A 39 -35.16 -10.88 -23.62
C SER A 39 -36.35 -11.25 -22.74
N LEU A 40 -37.51 -11.51 -23.37
CA LEU A 40 -38.66 -12.16 -22.73
C LEU A 40 -38.39 -13.61 -22.32
N ASN A 41 -37.24 -14.19 -22.70
CA ASN A 41 -36.93 -15.58 -22.41
C ASN A 41 -36.61 -15.74 -20.92
N ALA A 42 -37.25 -16.73 -20.29
CA ALA A 42 -37.02 -17.08 -18.89
C ALA A 42 -35.53 -17.34 -18.60
N SER A 43 -35.09 -16.98 -17.40
CA SER A 43 -33.74 -17.26 -16.89
C SER A 43 -33.47 -18.77 -16.85
N SER A 44 -32.39 -19.24 -17.46
CA SER A 44 -31.94 -20.62 -17.34
C SER A 44 -31.20 -20.87 -16.01
N PHE A 45 -31.30 -22.09 -15.50
CA PHE A 45 -30.56 -22.51 -14.32
C PHE A 45 -29.07 -22.66 -14.64
N ILE A 46 -28.22 -22.16 -13.75
CA ILE A 46 -26.75 -22.20 -13.87
C ILE A 46 -26.09 -23.08 -12.80
N THR A 47 -26.87 -23.64 -11.88
CA THR A 47 -26.39 -24.40 -10.73
C THR A 47 -27.24 -25.65 -10.53
N ASP A 48 -26.62 -26.69 -9.98
CA ASP A 48 -27.26 -27.90 -9.49
C ASP A 48 -28.08 -27.63 -8.22
N ASP A 49 -28.91 -28.60 -7.82
CA ASP A 49 -29.73 -28.55 -6.60
C ASP A 49 -28.92 -28.37 -5.31
N GLN A 50 -27.62 -28.69 -5.34
CA GLN A 50 -26.68 -28.51 -4.23
C GLN A 50 -25.96 -27.14 -4.27
N GLY A 51 -26.23 -26.30 -5.28
CA GLY A 51 -25.59 -25.00 -5.46
C GLY A 51 -24.23 -25.05 -6.16
N HIS A 52 -23.84 -26.18 -6.75
CA HIS A 52 -22.64 -26.28 -7.58
C HIS A 52 -22.90 -25.73 -8.99
N LEU A 53 -21.96 -24.98 -9.56
CA LEU A 53 -22.08 -24.50 -10.94
C LEU A 53 -22.04 -25.68 -11.93
N LEU A 54 -22.93 -25.67 -12.91
CA LEU A 54 -22.95 -26.69 -13.96
C LEU A 54 -21.61 -26.73 -14.73
N PRO A 55 -21.16 -27.92 -15.17
CA PRO A 55 -19.93 -28.04 -15.93
C PRO A 55 -20.02 -27.23 -17.23
N GLY A 56 -18.96 -26.47 -17.53
CA GLY A 56 -18.87 -25.60 -18.72
C GLY A 56 -19.25 -24.13 -18.47
N ILE A 57 -19.82 -23.78 -17.31
CA ILE A 57 -20.07 -22.38 -16.95
C ILE A 57 -18.76 -21.72 -16.51
N LYS A 58 -18.47 -20.55 -17.09
CA LYS A 58 -17.29 -19.77 -16.72
C LYS A 58 -17.41 -19.28 -15.28
N LYS A 59 -16.49 -19.71 -14.44
CA LYS A 59 -16.29 -19.23 -13.07
C LYS A 59 -15.23 -18.14 -13.04
N SER A 60 -15.33 -17.23 -12.09
CA SER A 60 -14.24 -16.31 -11.81
C SER A 60 -13.03 -17.11 -11.32
N GLU A 61 -11.83 -16.82 -11.84
CA GLU A 61 -10.59 -17.41 -11.31
C GLU A 61 -10.28 -16.91 -9.90
N ARG A 62 -10.82 -15.74 -9.54
CA ARG A 62 -10.67 -15.13 -8.23
C ARG A 62 -11.48 -15.89 -7.17
N SER A 63 -10.86 -16.07 -6.00
CA SER A 63 -11.50 -16.70 -4.84
C SER A 63 -12.76 -15.92 -4.42
N PRO A 64 -13.85 -16.61 -4.03
CA PRO A 64 -15.05 -15.98 -3.51
C PRO A 64 -14.80 -15.22 -2.19
N PHE A 65 -13.72 -15.56 -1.48
CA PHE A 65 -13.28 -14.88 -0.26
C PHE A 65 -12.38 -13.66 -0.54
N GLY A 66 -12.21 -13.27 -1.81
CA GLY A 66 -11.43 -12.11 -2.21
C GLY A 66 -9.93 -12.41 -2.38
N GLU A 67 -9.09 -11.43 -2.06
CA GLU A 67 -7.61 -11.54 -2.05
C GLU A 67 -7.10 -11.82 -0.63
N PHE A 68 -7.82 -12.64 0.14
CA PHE A 68 -7.31 -13.02 1.44
C PHE A 68 -6.06 -13.89 1.25
N ILE A 69 -4.92 -13.38 1.71
CA ILE A 69 -3.65 -14.09 1.76
C ILE A 69 -3.38 -14.37 3.24
N GLY A 70 -3.19 -15.63 3.60
CA GLY A 70 -2.87 -16.02 4.96
C GLY A 70 -1.53 -15.42 5.40
N THR A 71 -1.33 -15.24 6.70
CA THR A 71 -0.08 -14.67 7.24
C THR A 71 1.17 -15.42 6.77
N TRP A 72 1.06 -16.75 6.59
CA TRP A 72 2.15 -17.61 6.10
C TRP A 72 2.37 -17.54 4.59
N ASP A 73 1.37 -17.11 3.82
CA ASP A 73 1.43 -16.98 2.37
C ASP A 73 1.86 -15.57 1.93
N LEU A 74 2.05 -14.65 2.88
CA LEU A 74 2.53 -13.30 2.59
C LEU A 74 4.02 -13.34 2.17
N PRO A 75 4.43 -12.49 1.21
CA PRO A 75 5.83 -12.34 0.89
C PRO A 75 6.61 -11.83 2.12
N LYS A 76 7.89 -12.24 2.25
CA LYS A 76 8.79 -11.81 3.34
C LYS A 76 8.79 -10.29 3.57
N ARG A 77 8.50 -9.50 2.53
CA ARG A 77 8.30 -8.06 2.60
C ARG A 77 7.09 -7.66 1.78
N ILE A 78 6.10 -7.04 2.42
CA ILE A 78 4.91 -6.51 1.76
C ILE A 78 5.34 -5.29 0.92
N PRO A 79 5.10 -5.26 -0.40
CA PRO A 79 5.36 -4.10 -1.23
C PRO A 79 4.31 -3.01 -0.93
N GLY A 80 4.50 -2.29 0.17
CA GLY A 80 3.79 -1.04 0.45
C GLY A 80 4.45 0.14 -0.26
N PRO A 81 3.77 1.31 -0.35
CA PRO A 81 4.39 2.53 -0.85
C PRO A 81 5.68 2.77 -0.08
N TYR A 82 6.81 2.78 -0.80
CA TYR A 82 8.14 2.92 -0.22
C TYR A 82 8.25 4.32 0.39
N HIS A 83 7.85 4.46 1.65
CA HIS A 83 8.06 5.69 2.38
C HIS A 83 9.54 5.72 2.70
N VAL A 84 10.25 6.66 2.06
CA VAL A 84 11.61 6.98 2.46
C VAL A 84 11.49 7.55 3.85
N HIS A 85 11.73 6.73 4.87
CA HIS A 85 11.87 7.21 6.22
C HIS A 85 13.20 8.00 6.26
N PRO A 86 13.18 9.34 6.35
CA PRO A 86 14.42 10.13 6.32
C PRO A 86 15.34 9.77 7.50
N MET A 87 14.74 9.30 8.60
CA MET A 87 15.43 8.79 9.80
C MET A 87 15.56 7.26 9.83
N GLY A 88 15.13 6.56 8.76
CA GLY A 88 15.27 5.12 8.64
C GLY A 88 16.71 4.74 8.31
N ARG A 89 17.15 3.58 8.81
CA ARG A 89 18.43 2.96 8.47
C ARG A 89 18.45 2.52 7.00
N THR A 90 18.54 3.48 6.09
CA THR A 90 18.80 3.23 4.67
C THR A 90 20.31 3.09 4.49
N GLU A 91 20.75 2.14 3.67
CA GLU A 91 22.17 1.87 3.40
C GLU A 91 22.92 3.14 2.95
N LYS A 92 22.30 3.97 2.12
CA LYS A 92 22.83 5.28 1.70
C LYS A 92 23.10 6.22 2.89
N ASN A 93 22.15 6.34 3.83
CA ASN A 93 22.30 7.18 5.02
C ASN A 93 23.36 6.63 5.98
N PHE A 94 23.45 5.31 6.11
CA PHE A 94 24.50 4.67 6.90
C PHE A 94 25.89 5.01 6.34
N ASN A 95 26.07 4.87 5.03
CA ASN A 95 27.33 5.18 4.36
C ASN A 95 27.70 6.67 4.47
N SER A 96 26.74 7.59 4.34
CA SER A 96 27.00 9.02 4.50
C SER A 96 27.40 9.37 5.94
N LEU A 97 26.79 8.75 6.95
CA LEU A 97 27.16 8.95 8.35
C LEU A 97 28.55 8.38 8.67
N CYS A 98 28.90 7.21 8.13
CA CYS A 98 30.25 6.67 8.24
C CYS A 98 31.28 7.62 7.62
N ALA A 99 31.01 8.16 6.43
CA ALA A 99 31.90 9.12 5.78
C ALA A 99 32.07 10.42 6.60
N GLN A 100 30.99 10.97 7.15
CA GLN A 100 31.04 12.14 8.04
C GLN A 100 31.87 11.86 9.29
N ARG A 101 31.70 10.68 9.91
CA ARG A 101 32.51 10.25 11.05
C ARG A 101 34.00 10.18 10.70
N ASP A 102 34.34 9.62 9.55
CA ASP A 102 35.74 9.45 9.17
C ASP A 102 36.42 10.81 8.88
N GLN A 103 35.68 11.75 8.29
CA GLN A 103 36.15 13.13 8.08
C GLN A 103 36.42 13.83 9.42
N THR A 104 35.50 13.75 10.38
CA THR A 104 35.69 14.40 11.69
C THR A 104 36.87 13.81 12.46
N ILE A 105 37.09 12.49 12.37
CA ILE A 105 38.27 11.84 12.96
C ILE A 105 39.55 12.38 12.34
N GLN A 106 39.62 12.50 11.00
CA GLN A 106 40.80 13.04 10.31
C GLN A 106 41.09 14.49 10.70
N GLU A 107 40.06 15.32 10.84
CA GLU A 107 40.21 16.70 11.30
C GLU A 107 40.73 16.77 12.74
N MET A 108 40.22 15.92 13.64
CA MET A 108 40.71 15.82 15.01
C MET A 108 42.17 15.37 15.08
N GLU A 109 42.57 14.42 14.24
CA GLU A 109 43.96 13.95 14.17
C GLU A 109 44.89 15.06 13.66
N LYS A 110 44.50 15.77 12.61
CA LYS A 110 45.24 16.93 12.10
C LYS A 110 45.40 17.99 13.20
N ALA A 111 44.32 18.34 13.89
CA ALA A 111 44.35 19.30 15.00
C ALA A 111 45.33 18.88 16.11
N ARG A 112 45.31 17.59 16.51
CA ARG A 112 46.29 17.06 17.48
C ARG A 112 47.74 17.17 17.01
N VAL A 113 47.99 16.99 15.72
CA VAL A 113 49.36 17.12 15.16
C VAL A 113 49.79 18.58 15.19
N TYR A 114 48.94 19.51 14.77
CA TYR A 114 49.21 20.95 14.84
C TYR A 114 49.50 21.43 16.27
N ASP A 115 48.73 20.97 17.26
CA ASP A 115 48.96 21.30 18.67
C ASP A 115 50.33 20.81 19.17
N LYS A 116 50.75 19.61 18.77
CA LYS A 116 52.07 19.06 19.10
C LYS A 116 53.20 19.89 18.48
N GLU A 117 53.09 20.22 17.21
CA GLU A 117 54.11 21.01 16.49
C GLU A 117 54.20 22.45 17.01
N GLY A 118 53.06 23.09 17.31
CA GLY A 118 53.02 24.43 17.91
C GLY A 118 53.64 24.48 19.31
N SER A 119 53.48 23.44 20.12
CA SER A 119 54.11 23.34 21.44
C SER A 119 55.63 23.13 21.38
N PHE A 120 56.14 22.47 20.34
CA PHE A 120 57.57 22.23 20.14
C PHE A 120 58.32 23.51 19.76
N ILE A 121 57.71 24.36 18.93
CA ILE A 121 58.30 25.63 18.48
C ILE A 121 58.41 26.65 19.63
N GLN A 122 57.51 26.59 20.62
CA GLN A 122 57.54 27.50 21.79
C GLN A 122 58.61 27.12 22.83
N GLN A 123 59.19 25.92 22.78
CA GLN A 123 60.23 25.48 23.73
C GLN A 123 61.67 25.77 23.26
N THR A 124 61.86 26.18 22.01
CA THR A 124 63.18 26.40 21.39
C THR A 124 63.58 27.88 21.25
N SER A 125 62.84 28.80 21.88
CA SER A 125 63.14 30.25 21.90
C SER A 125 63.70 30.71 23.24
#